data_AF-A0A1Z9TC83-F1
#
_entry.id   AF-A0A1Z9TC83-F1
#
_cell.length_a   1.000
_cell.length_b   1.000
_cell.length_c   1.000
_cell.angle_alpha   90.00
_cell.angle_beta   90.00
_cell.angle_gamma   90.00
#
_symmetry.space_group_name_H-M   'P 1'
#
loop_
_entity.id
_entity.type
_entity.pdbx_description
1 polymer ?
#
loop_
_entity_poly.entity_id
_entity_poly.type
_entity_poly.pdbx_seq_one_letter_code
_entity_poly.pdbx_strand_id
1 'polypeptide(L)'
;MNLKLSCVLFLIVTITSVALSDSVNDAINGAREAIVSAESYVNVISDEEDMNYIVSILSVASTDWEVALKDQEAVQLCLNKKEGASGELQSDYNILMKVSAQSAEVHANSVRLAAAYVQLIAQKAQENLLENVRIAIKENEKIKQLVSDNVEYTKRQVASKYR
;
A
#
# COMPACT_ATOMS: atom_id res chain seq x y z
N MET A 1 20.07 -29.98 20.33
CA MET A 1 19.37 -29.16 19.33
C MET A 1 20.43 -28.33 18.61
N ASN A 2 20.62 -28.52 17.30
CA ASN A 2 21.81 -28.07 16.57
C ASN A 2 21.86 -26.53 16.41
N LEU A 3 22.85 -25.89 17.03
CA LEU A 3 23.10 -24.44 16.98
C LEU A 3 23.18 -23.89 15.52
N LYS A 4 23.65 -24.73 14.58
CA LYS A 4 23.74 -24.38 13.14
C LYS A 4 22.38 -24.30 12.43
N LEU A 5 21.37 -25.06 12.88
CA LEU A 5 20.04 -25.05 12.28
C LEU A 5 19.25 -23.79 12.69
N SER A 6 19.45 -23.33 13.94
CA SER A 6 18.87 -22.08 14.43
C SER A 6 19.40 -20.83 13.73
N CYS A 7 20.70 -20.76 13.40
CA CYS A 7 21.27 -19.60 12.70
C CYS A 7 20.74 -19.45 11.26
N VAL A 8 20.55 -20.57 10.53
CA VAL A 8 20.07 -20.53 9.14
C VAL A 8 18.60 -20.12 9.06
N LEU A 9 17.76 -20.62 9.99
CA LEU A 9 16.35 -20.22 10.09
C LEU A 9 16.19 -18.75 10.48
N PHE A 10 17.03 -18.24 11.40
CA PHE A 10 17.00 -16.84 11.78
C PHE A 10 17.34 -15.93 10.59
N LEU A 11 18.40 -16.27 9.83
CA LEU A 11 18.81 -15.54 8.63
C LEU A 11 17.70 -15.45 7.57
N ILE A 12 17.02 -16.55 7.25
CA ILE A 12 15.95 -16.61 6.25
C ILE A 12 14.73 -15.78 6.69
N VAL A 13 14.39 -15.81 7.97
CA VAL A 13 13.24 -15.07 8.54
C VAL A 13 13.50 -13.57 8.63
N THR A 14 14.75 -13.13 8.84
CA THR A 14 15.11 -11.70 8.75
C THR A 14 15.13 -11.20 7.32
N ILE A 15 15.71 -11.94 6.36
CA ILE A 15 15.81 -11.51 4.95
C ILE A 15 14.42 -11.27 4.34
N THR A 16 13.45 -12.14 4.65
CA THR A 16 12.07 -12.02 4.12
C THR A 16 11.29 -10.84 4.71
N SER A 17 11.67 -10.33 5.89
CA SER A 17 10.96 -9.22 6.55
C SER A 17 11.50 -7.86 6.13
N VAL A 18 12.82 -7.77 5.96
CA VAL A 18 13.49 -6.58 5.43
C VAL A 18 13.05 -6.36 3.98
N ALA A 19 13.06 -7.40 3.15
CA ALA A 19 12.60 -7.31 1.76
C ALA A 19 11.12 -6.86 1.65
N LEU A 20 10.26 -7.25 2.60
CA LEU A 20 8.87 -6.80 2.63
C LEU A 20 8.76 -5.31 3.00
N SER A 21 9.55 -4.86 3.98
CA SER A 21 9.60 -3.44 4.35
C SER A 21 10.14 -2.57 3.21
N ASP A 22 11.16 -3.07 2.50
CA ASP A 22 11.72 -2.39 1.33
C ASP A 22 10.68 -2.26 0.20
N SER A 23 9.93 -3.33 -0.08
CA SER A 23 8.82 -3.31 -1.05
C SER A 23 7.77 -2.24 -0.73
N VAL A 24 7.37 -2.13 0.55
CA VAL A 24 6.43 -1.09 0.99
C VAL A 24 7.02 0.31 0.82
N ASN A 25 8.29 0.51 1.17
CA ASN A 25 8.97 1.78 1.00
C ASN A 25 9.05 2.18 -0.49
N ASP A 26 9.33 1.24 -1.37
CA ASP A 26 9.35 1.46 -2.82
C ASP A 26 7.96 1.84 -3.35
N ALA A 27 6.89 1.19 -2.88
CA ALA A 27 5.51 1.54 -3.25
C ALA A 27 5.14 2.96 -2.79
N ILE A 28 5.50 3.33 -1.56
CA ILE A 28 5.26 4.67 -0.99
C ILE A 28 6.06 5.75 -1.74
N ASN A 29 7.33 5.48 -2.05
CA ASN A 29 8.17 6.39 -2.82
C ASN A 29 7.63 6.57 -4.25
N GLY A 30 7.24 5.49 -4.91
CA GLY A 30 6.63 5.54 -6.23
C GLY A 30 5.29 6.31 -6.25
N ALA A 31 4.47 6.19 -5.20
CA ALA A 31 3.26 7.00 -5.05
C ALA A 31 3.58 8.49 -4.85
N ARG A 32 4.58 8.81 -4.03
CA ARG A 32 5.03 10.18 -3.80
C ARG A 32 5.54 10.84 -5.08
N GLU A 33 6.36 10.13 -5.85
CA GLU A 33 6.86 10.61 -7.15
C GLU A 33 5.72 10.82 -8.15
N ALA A 34 4.73 9.92 -8.17
CA ALA A 34 3.56 10.06 -9.03
C ALA A 34 2.73 11.29 -8.68
N ILE A 35 2.52 11.59 -7.39
CA ILE A 35 1.84 12.82 -6.92
C ILE A 35 2.57 14.05 -7.46
N VAL A 36 3.88 14.16 -7.19
CA VAL A 36 4.69 15.32 -7.61
C VAL A 36 4.63 15.51 -9.13
N SER A 37 4.69 14.41 -9.87
CA SER A 37 4.59 14.46 -11.33
C SER A 37 3.20 14.92 -11.78
N ALA A 38 2.12 14.40 -11.18
CA ALA A 38 0.74 14.80 -11.52
C ALA A 38 0.44 16.27 -11.19
N GLU A 39 0.96 16.80 -10.07
CA GLU A 39 0.82 18.21 -9.69
C GLU A 39 1.29 19.18 -10.79
N SER A 40 2.35 18.81 -11.52
CA SER A 40 2.88 19.63 -12.62
C SER A 40 1.90 19.79 -13.80
N TYR A 41 0.88 18.93 -13.90
CA TYR A 41 -0.06 18.87 -15.00
C TYR A 41 -1.44 19.46 -14.70
N VAL A 42 -1.80 19.63 -13.42
CA VAL A 42 -3.16 20.06 -13.02
C VAL A 42 -3.56 21.40 -13.66
N ASN A 43 -2.62 22.34 -13.78
CA ASN A 43 -2.87 23.67 -14.37
C ASN A 43 -3.07 23.67 -15.89
N VAL A 44 -2.85 22.53 -16.57
CA VAL A 44 -2.96 22.40 -18.02
C VAL A 44 -4.34 21.87 -18.44
N ILE A 45 -5.10 21.31 -17.49
CA ILE A 45 -6.41 20.70 -17.72
C ILE A 45 -7.48 21.78 -17.59
N SER A 46 -8.26 22.00 -18.65
CA SER A 46 -9.24 23.09 -18.73
C SER A 46 -10.68 22.61 -18.96
N ASP A 47 -10.88 21.32 -19.22
CA ASP A 47 -12.20 20.75 -19.44
C ASP A 47 -12.91 20.48 -18.10
N GLU A 48 -14.14 20.98 -17.96
CA GLU A 48 -14.88 20.94 -16.69
C GLU A 48 -15.33 19.52 -16.32
N GLU A 49 -15.68 18.69 -17.30
CA GLU A 49 -16.11 17.31 -17.07
C GLU A 49 -14.93 16.44 -16.61
N ASP A 50 -13.78 16.59 -17.27
CA ASP A 50 -12.53 15.95 -16.87
C ASP A 50 -12.10 16.39 -15.47
N MET A 51 -12.19 17.69 -15.17
CA MET A 51 -11.83 18.23 -13.86
C MET A 51 -12.73 17.69 -12.74
N ASN A 52 -14.03 17.54 -12.97
CA ASN A 52 -14.94 16.96 -11.97
C ASN A 52 -14.57 15.52 -11.62
N TYR A 53 -14.24 14.71 -12.63
CA TYR A 53 -13.80 13.34 -12.39
C TYR A 53 -12.41 13.30 -11.72
N ILE A 54 -11.48 14.16 -12.13
CA ILE A 54 -10.15 14.30 -11.49
C ILE A 54 -10.27 14.64 -10.01
N VAL A 55 -11.11 15.62 -9.65
CA VAL A 55 -11.33 15.99 -8.24
C VAL A 55 -11.88 14.82 -7.45
N SER A 56 -12.82 14.06 -8.02
CA SER A 56 -13.39 12.86 -7.39
C SER A 56 -12.31 11.81 -7.08
N ILE A 57 -11.50 11.43 -8.06
CA ILE A 57 -10.47 10.39 -7.86
C ILE A 57 -9.33 10.87 -6.96
N LEU A 58 -8.96 12.15 -7.00
CA LEU A 58 -7.93 12.72 -6.12
C LEU A 58 -8.40 12.80 -4.67
N SER A 59 -9.68 13.07 -4.43
CA SER A 59 -10.25 13.03 -3.07
C SER A 59 -10.15 11.64 -2.46
N VAL A 60 -10.44 10.60 -3.25
CA VAL A 60 -10.30 9.20 -2.81
C VAL A 60 -8.82 8.85 -2.60
N ALA A 61 -7.95 9.24 -3.55
CA ALA A 61 -6.51 9.01 -3.46
C ALA A 61 -5.88 9.67 -2.21
N SER A 62 -6.37 10.84 -1.79
CA SER A 62 -5.91 11.47 -0.55
C SER A 62 -6.19 10.60 0.67
N THR A 63 -7.36 9.96 0.72
CA THR A 63 -7.70 9.03 1.81
C THR A 63 -6.85 7.77 1.74
N ASP A 64 -6.63 7.24 0.53
CA ASP A 64 -5.76 6.08 0.32
C ASP A 64 -4.32 6.38 0.76
N TRP A 65 -3.83 7.59 0.49
CA TRP A 65 -2.49 7.99 0.89
C TRP A 65 -2.30 7.95 2.41
N GLU A 66 -3.28 8.45 3.17
CA GLU A 66 -3.26 8.39 4.65
C GLU A 66 -3.23 6.94 5.16
N VAL A 67 -4.03 6.06 4.55
CA VAL A 67 -4.05 4.63 4.91
C VAL A 67 -2.69 3.99 4.59
N ALA A 68 -2.14 4.26 3.41
CA ALA A 68 -0.86 3.70 2.98
C ALA A 68 0.28 4.05 3.95
N LEU A 69 0.36 5.31 4.37
CA LEU A 69 1.34 5.76 5.35
C LEU A 69 1.15 5.11 6.72
N LYS A 70 -0.09 5.03 7.21
CA LYS A 70 -0.39 4.40 8.49
C LYS A 70 -0.03 2.92 8.51
N ASP A 71 -0.27 2.22 7.40
CA ASP A 71 0.06 0.80 7.30
C ASP A 71 1.56 0.57 7.10
N GLN A 72 2.28 1.48 6.43
CA GLN A 72 3.75 1.49 6.42
C GLN A 72 4.31 1.63 7.85
N GLU A 73 3.75 2.55 8.66
CA GLU A 73 4.15 2.69 10.07
C GLU A 73 3.87 1.40 10.86
N ALA A 74 2.75 0.73 10.60
CA ALA A 74 2.42 -0.55 11.25
C ALA A 74 3.40 -1.67 10.86
N VAL A 75 3.86 -1.71 9.61
CA VAL A 75 4.92 -2.62 9.14
C VAL A 75 6.20 -2.37 9.94
N GLN A 76 6.65 -1.12 10.03
CA GLN A 76 7.87 -0.77 10.76
C GLN A 76 7.76 -1.10 12.26
N LEU A 77 6.59 -0.85 12.85
CA LEU A 77 6.32 -1.21 14.25
C LEU A 77 6.42 -2.73 14.45
N CYS A 78 5.81 -3.53 13.58
CA CYS A 78 5.88 -4.98 13.67
C CYS A 78 7.31 -5.50 13.49
N LEU A 79 8.06 -4.93 12.55
CA LEU A 79 9.47 -5.26 12.33
C LEU A 79 10.29 -5.04 13.61
N ASN A 80 10.16 -3.87 14.22
CA ASN A 80 10.87 -3.52 15.45
C ASN A 80 10.47 -4.41 16.64
N LYS A 81 9.18 -4.71 16.79
CA LYS A 81 8.68 -5.55 17.91
C LYS A 81 9.03 -7.02 17.74
N LYS A 82 9.16 -7.51 16.51
CA LYS A 82 9.53 -8.88 16.19
C LYS A 82 10.92 -9.26 16.68
N GLU A 83 11.89 -8.34 16.70
CA GLU A 83 13.28 -8.62 17.09
C GLU A 83 13.42 -9.09 18.55
N GLY A 84 12.55 -8.61 19.44
CA GLY A 84 12.51 -9.02 20.85
C GLY A 84 11.48 -10.11 21.18
N ALA A 85 10.70 -10.57 20.19
CA ALA A 85 9.63 -11.54 20.37
C ALA A 85 10.09 -12.97 20.05
N SER A 86 9.50 -13.95 20.72
CA SER A 86 9.77 -15.37 20.49
C SER A 86 8.48 -16.18 20.34
N GLY A 87 8.56 -17.29 19.62
CA GLY A 87 7.44 -18.24 19.50
C GLY A 87 6.22 -17.62 18.81
N GLU A 88 5.05 -17.82 19.40
CA GLU A 88 3.77 -17.38 18.82
C GLU A 88 3.69 -15.86 18.64
N LEU A 89 4.20 -15.08 19.59
CA LEU A 89 4.21 -13.62 19.49
C LEU A 89 5.03 -13.12 18.29
N GLN A 90 6.15 -13.79 18.00
CA GLN A 90 6.95 -13.46 16.82
C GLN A 90 6.19 -13.80 15.52
N SER A 91 5.45 -14.91 15.51
CA SER A 91 4.60 -15.30 14.39
C SER A 91 3.45 -14.32 14.17
N ASP A 92 2.83 -13.85 15.24
CA ASP A 92 1.73 -12.88 15.16
C ASP A 92 2.22 -11.53 14.60
N TYR A 93 3.39 -11.04 15.03
CA TYR A 93 3.99 -9.85 14.40
C TYR A 93 4.29 -10.04 12.91
N ASN A 94 4.73 -11.24 12.49
CA ASN A 94 4.93 -11.52 11.07
C ASN A 94 3.63 -11.46 10.26
N ILE A 95 2.53 -11.98 10.80
CA ILE A 95 1.23 -11.98 10.11
C ILE A 95 0.70 -10.55 10.02
N LEU A 96 0.75 -9.78 11.12
CA LEU A 96 0.35 -8.37 11.14
C LEU A 96 1.17 -7.54 10.14
N MET A 97 2.48 -7.74 10.11
CA MET A 97 3.37 -7.07 9.16
C MET A 97 2.99 -7.37 7.70
N LYS A 98 2.67 -8.63 7.37
CA LYS A 98 2.27 -9.02 6.01
C LYS A 98 0.96 -8.35 5.56
N VAL A 99 -0.06 -8.38 6.41
CA VAL A 99 -1.36 -7.78 6.03
C VAL A 99 -1.27 -6.25 5.96
N SER A 100 -0.50 -5.61 6.84
CA SER A 100 -0.23 -4.17 6.76
C SER A 100 0.58 -3.81 5.52
N ALA A 101 1.59 -4.60 5.14
CA ALA A 101 2.36 -4.37 3.92
C ALA A 101 1.47 -4.42 2.66
N GLN A 102 0.61 -5.44 2.57
CA GLN A 102 -0.35 -5.54 1.45
C GLN A 102 -1.28 -4.34 1.38
N SER A 103 -1.76 -3.87 2.53
CA SER A 103 -2.60 -2.68 2.62
C SER A 103 -1.86 -1.43 2.15
N ALA A 104 -0.65 -1.21 2.66
CA ALA A 104 0.19 -0.10 2.25
C ALA A 104 0.44 -0.07 0.74
N GLU A 105 0.78 -1.21 0.14
CA GLU A 105 1.05 -1.34 -1.29
C GLU A 105 -0.20 -1.07 -2.15
N VAL A 106 -1.35 -1.64 -1.80
CA VAL A 106 -2.59 -1.48 -2.60
C VAL A 106 -3.11 -0.04 -2.53
N HIS A 107 -3.08 0.58 -1.35
CA HIS A 107 -3.49 1.97 -1.19
C HIS A 107 -2.49 2.92 -1.88
N ALA A 108 -1.18 2.68 -1.80
CA ALA A 108 -0.17 3.43 -2.56
C ALA A 108 -0.37 3.30 -4.09
N ASN A 109 -0.71 2.11 -4.57
CA ASN A 109 -1.02 1.91 -5.99
C ASN A 109 -2.28 2.63 -6.44
N SER A 110 -3.28 2.79 -5.56
CA SER A 110 -4.47 3.61 -5.82
C SER A 110 -4.10 5.07 -6.11
N VAL A 111 -3.20 5.63 -5.29
CA VAL A 111 -2.65 6.98 -5.48
C VAL A 111 -1.94 7.10 -6.84
N ARG A 112 -1.13 6.10 -7.19
CA ARG A 112 -0.41 6.07 -8.48
C ARG A 112 -1.38 6.02 -9.67
N LEU A 113 -2.46 5.26 -9.59
CA LEU A 113 -3.47 5.19 -10.64
C LEU A 113 -4.19 6.53 -10.83
N ALA A 114 -4.58 7.20 -9.74
CA ALA A 114 -5.20 8.52 -9.80
C ALA A 114 -4.24 9.56 -10.41
N ALA A 115 -2.98 9.57 -9.97
CA ALA A 115 -1.95 10.43 -10.53
C ALA A 115 -1.70 10.16 -12.03
N ALA A 116 -1.66 8.89 -12.44
CA ALA A 116 -1.52 8.51 -13.84
C ALA A 116 -2.71 8.99 -14.69
N TYR A 117 -3.94 8.92 -14.16
CA TYR A 117 -5.11 9.44 -14.86
C TYR A 117 -4.99 10.94 -15.13
N VAL A 118 -4.58 11.74 -14.14
CA VAL A 118 -4.34 13.19 -14.29
C VAL A 118 -3.32 13.47 -15.40
N GLN A 119 -2.22 12.72 -15.42
CA GLN A 119 -1.20 12.87 -16.45
C GLN A 119 -1.72 12.55 -17.85
N LEU A 120 -2.48 11.46 -18.00
CA LEU A 120 -3.04 11.05 -19.30
C LEU A 120 -4.04 12.07 -19.84
N ILE A 121 -4.89 12.63 -18.98
CA ILE A 121 -5.82 13.70 -19.37
C ILE A 121 -5.05 14.94 -19.84
N ALA A 122 -4.05 15.39 -19.07
CA ALA A 122 -3.26 16.55 -19.45
C ALA A 122 -2.50 16.37 -20.77
N GLN A 123 -2.09 15.13 -21.08
CA GLN A 123 -1.42 14.76 -22.32
C GLN A 123 -2.39 14.49 -23.48
N LYS A 124 -3.71 14.61 -23.26
CA LYS A 124 -4.75 14.30 -24.25
C LYS A 124 -4.59 12.88 -24.82
N ALA A 125 -4.36 11.94 -23.91
CA ALA A 125 -4.25 10.53 -24.26
C ALA A 125 -5.52 10.03 -24.97
N GLN A 126 -5.38 8.94 -25.71
CA GLN A 126 -6.51 8.30 -26.37
C GLN A 126 -7.53 7.79 -25.34
N GLU A 127 -8.82 7.89 -25.67
CA GLU A 127 -9.92 7.51 -24.75
C GLU A 127 -9.82 6.06 -24.25
N ASN A 128 -9.32 5.13 -25.08
CA ASN A 128 -9.10 3.74 -24.66
C ASN A 128 -8.09 3.60 -23.52
N LEU A 129 -7.06 4.46 -23.46
CA LEU A 129 -6.09 4.48 -22.37
C LEU A 129 -6.71 5.04 -21.09
N LEU A 130 -7.50 6.11 -21.23
CA LEU A 130 -8.25 6.70 -20.10
C LEU A 130 -9.23 5.68 -19.52
N GLU A 131 -9.99 4.99 -20.36
CA GLU A 131 -10.95 3.97 -19.93
C GLU A 131 -10.27 2.80 -19.22
N ASN A 132 -9.12 2.32 -19.72
CA ASN A 132 -8.35 1.28 -19.05
C ASN A 132 -7.94 1.70 -17.63
N VAL A 133 -7.55 2.97 -17.43
CA VAL A 133 -7.20 3.47 -16.10
C VAL A 133 -8.44 3.61 -15.22
N ARG A 134 -9.58 4.07 -15.75
CA ARG A 134 -10.86 4.11 -14.99
C ARG A 134 -11.27 2.71 -14.52
N ILE A 135 -11.12 1.70 -15.37
CA ILE A 135 -11.36 0.29 -15.02
C ILE A 135 -10.40 -0.14 -13.91
N ALA A 136 -9.10 0.14 -14.05
CA ALA A 136 -8.10 -0.21 -13.04
C ALA A 136 -8.40 0.45 -11.68
N ILE A 137 -8.81 1.72 -11.65
CA ILE A 137 -9.23 2.41 -10.43
C ILE A 137 -10.42 1.67 -9.79
N LYS A 138 -11.46 1.36 -10.58
CA LYS A 138 -12.66 0.67 -10.08
C LYS A 138 -12.38 -0.74 -9.57
N GLU A 139 -11.47 -1.47 -10.23
CA GLU A 139 -11.03 -2.79 -9.78
C GLU A 139 -10.20 -2.69 -8.50
N ASN A 140 -9.32 -1.69 -8.41
CA ASN A 140 -8.52 -1.44 -7.22
C ASN A 140 -9.39 -1.12 -5.99
N GLU A 141 -10.54 -0.44 -6.14
CA GLU A 141 -11.50 -0.24 -5.05
C GLU A 141 -11.95 -1.56 -4.40
N LYS A 142 -12.20 -2.60 -5.22
CA LYS A 142 -12.60 -3.91 -4.69
C LYS A 142 -11.46 -4.59 -3.95
N ILE A 143 -10.23 -4.45 -4.47
CA ILE A 143 -9.03 -5.01 -3.85
C ILE A 143 -8.75 -4.32 -2.51
N LYS A 144 -8.85 -2.98 -2.46
CA LYS A 144 -8.71 -2.18 -1.23
C LYS A 144 -9.64 -2.64 -0.13
N GLN A 145 -10.92 -2.85 -0.46
CA GLN A 145 -11.90 -3.33 0.52
C GLN A 145 -11.51 -4.72 1.07
N LEU A 146 -11.15 -5.65 0.19
CA LEU A 146 -10.74 -7.00 0.60
C LEU A 146 -9.50 -6.98 1.51
N VAL A 147 -8.51 -6.15 1.18
CA VAL A 147 -7.28 -6.03 1.98
C VAL A 147 -7.57 -5.36 3.33
N SER A 148 -8.40 -4.32 3.35
CA SER A 148 -8.86 -3.65 4.58
C SER A 148 -9.59 -4.63 5.51
N ASP A 149 -10.50 -5.44 4.97
CA ASP A 149 -11.23 -6.46 5.73
C ASP A 149 -10.28 -7.52 6.31
N ASN A 150 -9.28 -7.92 5.53
CA ASN A 150 -8.28 -8.90 5.95
C ASN A 150 -7.37 -8.36 7.08
N VAL A 151 -6.96 -7.10 6.99
CA VAL A 151 -6.20 -6.40 8.04
C VAL A 151 -7.00 -6.39 9.35
N GLU A 152 -8.26 -5.94 9.30
CA GLU A 152 -9.11 -5.84 10.49
C GLU A 152 -9.50 -7.21 11.08
N TYR A 153 -9.70 -8.22 10.22
CA TYR A 153 -9.88 -9.59 10.68
C TYR A 153 -8.63 -10.10 11.41
N THR A 154 -7.45 -9.94 10.81
CA THR A 154 -6.18 -10.42 11.37
C THR A 154 -5.87 -9.71 12.70
N LYS A 155 -6.03 -8.39 12.78
CA LYS A 155 -5.88 -7.63 14.03
C LYS A 155 -6.76 -8.20 15.14
N ARG A 156 -8.03 -8.50 14.85
CA ARG A 156 -8.96 -9.09 15.82
C ARG A 156 -8.54 -10.49 16.25
N GLN A 157 -8.13 -11.35 15.31
CA GLN A 157 -7.67 -12.70 15.62
C GLN A 157 -6.43 -12.69 16.51
N VAL A 158 -5.42 -11.89 16.17
CA VAL A 158 -4.21 -11.76 16.99
C VAL A 158 -4.54 -11.19 18.37
N ALA A 159 -5.30 -10.09 18.44
CA ALA A 159 -5.66 -9.47 19.71
C ALA A 159 -6.43 -10.41 20.65
N SER A 160 -7.24 -11.32 20.11
CA SER A 160 -8.01 -12.28 20.91
C SER A 160 -7.16 -13.28 21.70
N LYS A 161 -5.92 -13.52 21.26
CA LYS A 161 -4.98 -14.44 21.94
C LYS A 161 -4.38 -13.87 23.22
N TYR A 162 -4.41 -12.55 23.39
CA TYR A 162 -3.73 -11.82 24.47
C TYR A 162 -4.71 -11.11 25.41
N ARG A 163 -5.99 -11.50 25.37
CA ARG A 163 -7.03 -11.08 26.33
C ARG A 163 -7.11 -12.07 27.47
#